data_AF-A0A8S3ZPJ0-F1
#
_entry.id   AF-A0A8S3ZPJ0-F1
#
_cell.length_a   1.000
_cell.length_b   1.000
_cell.length_c   1.000
_cell.angle_alpha   90.00
_cell.angle_beta   90.00
_cell.angle_gamma   90.00
#
_symmetry.space_group_name_H-M   'P 1'
#
loop_
_entity.id
_entity.type
_entity.pdbx_description
1 polymer ?
#
loop_
_entity_poly.entity_id
_entity_poly.type
_entity_poly.pdbx_seq_one_letter_code
_entity_poly.pdbx_strand_id
1 'polypeptide(L)'
;MSRRRTQAEEELSQRYPHYDAYKLCQQRAFFFGSFTLLGVTASTYIIMNQWLQKYSPKLSKNWLVGGPLIAGAIASYAVTATKSADCKNMWLAMEERHSVITPAEERLAQRMKSGE
;
A
#
# COMPACT_ATOMS: atom_id res chain seq x y z
N MET A 1 -7.94 -22.71 -4.58
CA MET A 1 -9.22 -22.02 -4.93
C MET A 1 -8.89 -21.01 -6.02
N SER A 2 -9.23 -21.29 -7.29
CA SER A 2 -8.89 -20.40 -8.41
C SER A 2 -9.92 -19.28 -8.51
N ARG A 3 -9.52 -18.03 -8.28
CA ARG A 3 -10.40 -16.87 -8.40
C ARG A 3 -10.58 -16.55 -9.88
N ARG A 4 -11.82 -16.59 -10.40
CA ARG A 4 -12.11 -16.17 -11.78
C ARG A 4 -11.71 -14.70 -11.94
N ARG A 5 -10.87 -14.41 -12.94
CA ARG A 5 -10.56 -13.03 -13.35
C ARG A 5 -11.77 -12.44 -14.04
N THR A 6 -11.95 -11.14 -13.90
CA THR A 6 -12.91 -10.40 -14.74
C THR A 6 -12.34 -10.23 -16.15
N GLN A 7 -13.21 -10.03 -17.15
CA GLN A 7 -12.77 -9.83 -18.55
C GLN A 7 -11.80 -8.65 -18.66
N ALA A 8 -12.07 -7.55 -17.95
CA ALA A 8 -11.17 -6.40 -17.90
C ALA A 8 -9.78 -6.76 -17.35
N GLU A 9 -9.71 -7.63 -16.33
CA GLU A 9 -8.42 -8.09 -15.79
C GLU A 9 -7.66 -9.01 -16.73
N GLU A 10 -8.36 -9.78 -17.56
CA GLU A 10 -7.75 -10.61 -18.60
C GLU A 10 -7.14 -9.73 -19.69
N GLU A 11 -7.88 -8.73 -20.19
CA GLU A 11 -7.39 -7.75 -21.15
C GLU A 11 -6.16 -6.99 -20.62
N LEU A 12 -6.21 -6.53 -19.37
CA LEU A 12 -5.10 -5.84 -18.71
C LEU A 12 -3.89 -6.76 -18.50
N SER A 13 -4.10 -8.03 -18.14
CA SER A 13 -3.02 -9.00 -17.96
C SER A 13 -2.37 -9.42 -19.27
N GLN A 14 -3.13 -9.41 -20.37
CA GLN A 14 -2.57 -9.64 -21.72
C GLN A 14 -1.78 -8.42 -22.19
N ARG A 15 -2.28 -7.21 -21.90
CA ARG A 15 -1.62 -5.97 -22.30
C ARG A 15 -0.38 -5.62 -21.48
N TYR A 16 -0.38 -5.96 -20.19
CA TYR A 16 0.72 -5.68 -19.27
C TYR A 16 1.17 -6.99 -18.58
N PRO A 17 2.31 -7.57 -18.99
CA PRO A 17 2.73 -8.91 -18.54
C PRO A 17 3.05 -8.96 -17.03
N HIS A 18 3.34 -7.81 -16.42
CA HIS A 18 3.65 -7.72 -15.00
C HIS A 18 2.44 -7.42 -14.11
N TYR A 19 1.23 -7.22 -14.69
CA TYR A 19 0.03 -6.73 -13.98
C TYR A 19 -0.32 -7.50 -12.73
N ASP A 20 -0.16 -8.81 -12.78
CA ASP A 20 -0.42 -9.69 -11.64
C ASP A 20 0.54 -9.42 -10.46
N ALA A 21 1.80 -9.06 -10.72
CA ALA A 21 2.76 -8.67 -9.67
C ALA A 21 2.37 -7.36 -8.98
N TYR A 22 1.89 -6.37 -9.75
CA TYR A 22 1.36 -5.12 -9.17
C TYR A 22 0.13 -5.37 -8.31
N LYS A 23 -0.82 -6.19 -8.78
CA LYS A 23 -2.00 -6.54 -7.97
C LYS A 23 -1.63 -7.20 -6.67
N LEU A 24 -0.69 -8.15 -6.69
CA LEU A 24 -0.22 -8.82 -5.47
C LEU A 24 0.41 -7.83 -4.50
N CYS A 25 1.19 -6.87 -5.01
CA CYS A 25 1.76 -5.79 -4.19
C CYS A 25 0.65 -4.91 -3.59
N GLN A 26 -0.33 -4.50 -4.39
CA GLN A 26 -1.45 -3.66 -3.96
C GLN A 26 -2.32 -4.36 -2.91
N GLN A 27 -2.57 -5.66 -3.07
CA GLN A 27 -3.28 -6.47 -2.08
C GLN A 27 -2.51 -6.53 -0.76
N ARG A 28 -1.18 -6.73 -0.81
CA ARG A 28 -0.34 -6.69 0.39
C ARG A 28 -0.38 -5.32 1.06
N ALA A 29 -0.28 -4.23 0.29
CA ALA A 29 -0.39 -2.87 0.82
C ALA A 29 -1.72 -2.65 1.54
N PHE A 30 -2.84 -3.13 0.96
CA PHE A 30 -4.15 -3.07 1.60
C PHE A 30 -4.22 -3.87 2.90
N PHE A 31 -3.65 -5.07 2.94
CA PHE A 31 -3.60 -5.87 4.17
C PHE A 31 -2.76 -5.16 5.24
N PHE A 32 -1.59 -4.64 4.91
CA PHE A 32 -0.78 -3.86 5.86
C PHE A 32 -1.53 -2.64 6.40
N GLY A 33 -2.23 -1.90 5.54
CA GLY A 33 -3.08 -0.78 5.94
C GLY A 33 -4.20 -1.21 6.89
N SER A 34 -4.86 -2.34 6.61
CA SER A 34 -5.94 -2.89 7.44
C SER A 34 -5.43 -3.35 8.81
N PHE A 35 -4.29 -4.05 8.85
CA PHE A 35 -3.65 -4.45 10.10
C PHE A 35 -3.21 -3.24 10.92
N THR A 36 -2.67 -2.21 10.27
CA THR A 36 -2.27 -0.96 10.94
C THR A 36 -3.48 -0.24 11.52
N LEU A 37 -4.58 -0.14 10.76
CA LEU A 37 -5.83 0.48 11.23
C LEU A 37 -6.30 -0.19 12.51
N LEU A 38 -6.51 -1.51 12.47
CA LEU A 38 -7.02 -2.27 13.60
C LEU A 38 -6.05 -2.27 14.77
N GLY A 39 -4.75 -2.45 14.53
CA GLY A 39 -3.72 -2.48 15.56
C GLY A 39 -3.57 -1.13 16.28
N VAL A 40 -3.54 -0.03 15.54
CA VAL A 40 -3.40 1.32 16.12
C VAL A 40 -4.67 1.71 16.85
N THR A 41 -5.85 1.45 16.28
CA THR A 41 -7.12 1.73 16.97
C THR A 41 -7.26 0.91 18.25
N ALA A 42 -6.97 -0.39 18.22
CA ALA A 42 -7.06 -1.25 19.41
C ALA A 42 -6.07 -0.83 20.51
N SER A 43 -4.80 -0.60 20.14
CA SER A 43 -3.78 -0.18 21.11
C SER A 43 -4.07 1.18 21.73
N THR A 44 -4.46 2.16 20.91
CA THR A 44 -4.83 3.51 21.38
C THR A 44 -6.06 3.44 22.29
N TYR A 45 -7.06 2.62 21.96
CA TYR A 45 -8.24 2.43 22.80
C TYR A 45 -7.88 1.87 24.18
N ILE A 46 -7.04 0.83 24.23
CA ILE A 46 -6.61 0.22 25.50
C ILE A 46 -5.85 1.24 26.37
N ILE A 47 -4.91 1.98 25.77
CA ILE A 47 -4.12 3.01 26.47
C ILE A 47 -5.03 4.11 27.01
N MET A 48 -5.93 4.65 26.17
CA MET A 48 -6.87 5.69 26.58
C MET A 48 -7.80 5.18 27.69
N ASN A 49 -8.34 3.98 27.57
CA ASN A 49 -9.22 3.38 28.57
C ASN A 49 -8.51 3.20 29.93
N GLN A 50 -7.29 2.66 29.92
CA GLN A 50 -6.47 2.50 31.13
C GLN A 50 -6.15 3.86 31.78
N TRP A 51 -5.84 4.87 30.97
CA TRP A 51 -5.51 6.21 31.44
C TRP A 51 -6.74 6.92 32.04
N LEU A 52 -7.91 6.79 31.40
CA LEU A 52 -9.18 7.30 31.94
C LEU A 52 -9.51 6.68 33.30
N GLN A 53 -9.38 5.36 33.44
CA GLN A 53 -9.63 4.66 34.70
C GLN A 53 -8.72 5.16 35.83
N LYS A 54 -7.48 5.57 35.50
CA LYS A 54 -6.49 6.01 36.49
C LYS A 54 -6.57 7.50 36.84
N TYR A 55 -6.86 8.39 35.88
CA TYR A 55 -6.67 9.83 36.05
C TYR A 55 -7.97 10.67 36.01
N SER A 56 -9.02 10.26 35.31
CA SER A 56 -10.30 10.98 35.34
C SER A 56 -11.46 10.25 34.64
N PRO A 57 -12.58 10.01 35.34
CA PRO A 57 -13.79 9.42 34.76
C PRO A 57 -14.64 10.40 33.94
N LYS A 58 -14.18 11.64 33.70
CA LYS A 58 -14.99 12.71 33.09
C LYS A 58 -14.89 12.82 31.57
N LEU A 59 -14.04 12.02 30.90
CA LEU A 59 -13.96 12.06 29.43
C LEU A 59 -15.24 11.48 28.81
N SER A 60 -15.81 12.19 27.83
CA SER A 60 -16.97 11.71 27.07
C SER A 60 -16.67 10.37 26.41
N LYS A 61 -17.57 9.39 26.57
CA LYS A 61 -17.47 8.05 25.93
C LYS A 61 -17.31 8.15 24.40
N ASN A 62 -17.81 9.22 23.79
CA ASN A 62 -17.66 9.47 22.35
C ASN A 62 -16.19 9.69 21.95
N TRP A 63 -15.41 10.37 22.80
CA TRP A 63 -13.98 10.62 22.52
C TRP A 63 -13.13 9.38 22.72
N LEU A 64 -13.53 8.50 23.65
CA LEU A 64 -12.85 7.23 23.89
C LEU A 64 -12.89 6.30 22.66
N VAL A 65 -13.92 6.42 21.82
CA VAL A 65 -14.04 5.63 20.58
C VAL A 65 -13.56 6.44 19.37
N GLY A 66 -13.91 7.72 19.29
CA GLY A 66 -13.55 8.59 18.17
C GLY A 66 -12.05 8.82 18.05
N GLY A 67 -11.35 9.08 19.16
CA GLY A 67 -9.90 9.32 19.16
C GLY A 67 -9.10 8.17 18.55
N PRO A 68 -9.25 6.92 19.05
CA PRO A 68 -8.57 5.76 18.49
C PRO A 68 -8.88 5.47 17.02
N LEU A 69 -10.10 5.74 16.56
CA LEU A 69 -10.48 5.57 15.16
C LEU A 69 -9.79 6.60 14.26
N ILE A 70 -9.77 7.87 14.67
CA ILE A 70 -9.09 8.95 13.93
C ILE A 70 -7.59 8.64 13.86
N ALA A 71 -6.98 8.27 14.99
CA ALA A 71 -5.57 7.90 15.04
C ALA A 71 -5.25 6.71 14.11
N GLY A 72 -6.06 5.67 14.17
CA GLY A 72 -5.91 4.50 13.30
C GLY A 72 -6.08 4.83 11.82
N ALA A 73 -7.03 5.69 11.45
CA ALA A 73 -7.27 6.09 10.08
C ALA A 73 -6.08 6.86 9.50
N ILE A 74 -5.53 7.83 10.24
CA ILE A 74 -4.36 8.60 9.82
C ILE A 74 -3.14 7.68 9.65
N ALA A 75 -2.88 6.82 10.64
CA ALA A 75 -1.77 5.87 10.58
C ALA A 75 -1.90 4.89 9.42
N SER A 76 -3.11 4.32 9.23
CA SER A 76 -3.42 3.41 8.15
C SER A 76 -3.26 4.07 6.78
N TYR A 77 -3.72 5.31 6.62
CA TYR A 77 -3.55 6.06 5.38
C TYR A 77 -2.07 6.31 5.05
N ALA A 78 -1.27 6.73 6.02
CA ALA A 78 0.16 6.97 5.81
C ALA A 78 0.90 5.69 5.39
N VAL A 79 0.64 4.56 6.07
CA VAL A 79 1.24 3.27 5.72
C VAL A 79 0.74 2.79 4.35
N THR A 80 -0.54 2.91 4.07
CA THR A 80 -1.11 2.47 2.79
C THR A 80 -0.59 3.31 1.63
N ALA A 81 -0.48 4.63 1.80
CA ALA A 81 0.02 5.54 0.78
C ALA A 81 1.49 5.27 0.45
N THR A 82 2.33 5.08 1.46
CA THR A 82 3.76 4.74 1.27
C THR A 82 3.91 3.40 0.56
N LYS A 83 3.22 2.35 1.01
CA LYS A 83 3.28 1.02 0.37
C LYS A 83 2.71 1.03 -1.06
N SER A 84 1.66 1.81 -1.30
CA SER A 84 1.10 1.98 -2.65
C SER A 84 2.08 2.71 -3.58
N ALA A 85 2.83 3.70 -3.07
CA ALA A 85 3.88 4.37 -3.82
C ALA A 85 5.02 3.40 -4.19
N ASP A 86 5.43 2.53 -3.26
CA ASP A 86 6.43 1.49 -3.52
C ASP A 86 5.95 0.52 -4.62
N CYS A 87 4.70 0.05 -4.54
CA CYS A 87 4.11 -0.82 -5.56
C CYS A 87 4.05 -0.15 -6.93
N LYS A 88 3.74 1.14 -6.98
CA LYS A 88 3.75 1.94 -8.21
C LYS A 88 5.16 2.10 -8.78
N ASN A 89 6.16 2.40 -7.94
CA ASN A 89 7.54 2.56 -8.41
C ASN A 89 8.11 1.23 -8.91
N MET A 90 7.80 0.13 -8.23
CA MET A 90 8.13 -1.22 -8.68
C MET A 90 7.48 -1.52 -10.04
N TRP A 91 6.21 -1.18 -10.21
CA TRP A 91 5.51 -1.30 -11.49
C TRP A 91 6.24 -0.53 -12.59
N LEU A 92 6.51 0.75 -12.34
CA LEU A 92 7.20 1.63 -13.30
C LEU A 92 8.58 1.10 -13.65
N ALA A 93 9.36 0.56 -12.70
CA ALA A 93 10.68 0.00 -12.98
C ALA A 93 10.63 -1.28 -13.84
N MET A 94 9.63 -2.14 -13.60
CA MET A 94 9.41 -3.33 -14.45
C MET A 94 8.91 -2.94 -15.83
N GLU A 95 8.03 -1.95 -15.89
CA GLU A 95 7.53 -1.40 -17.13
C GLU A 95 8.67 -0.69 -17.85
N GLU A 96 9.54 0.11 -17.25
CA GLU A 96 10.71 0.78 -17.86
C GLU A 96 11.71 -0.19 -18.50
N ARG A 97 11.90 -1.39 -17.92
CA ARG A 97 12.65 -2.46 -18.60
C ARG A 97 12.01 -2.88 -19.95
N HIS A 98 10.74 -2.58 -20.16
CA HIS A 98 9.95 -2.86 -21.37
C HIS A 98 9.30 -1.63 -22.05
N SER A 99 9.39 -0.43 -21.48
CA SER A 99 8.57 0.74 -21.84
C SER A 99 9.42 1.92 -22.21
N VAL A 100 8.98 2.57 -23.27
CA VAL A 100 9.67 3.52 -24.16
C VAL A 100 10.07 4.86 -23.49
N ILE A 101 10.04 4.96 -22.16
CA ILE A 101 10.18 6.24 -21.43
C ILE A 101 11.65 6.58 -21.08
N THR A 102 12.58 5.65 -21.28
CA THR A 102 13.99 6.00 -21.57
C THR A 102 14.15 6.10 -23.09
N PRO A 103 14.71 7.20 -23.65
CA PRO A 103 14.97 7.27 -25.08
C PRO A 103 15.83 6.08 -25.49
N ALA A 104 15.47 5.42 -26.61
CA ALA A 104 16.15 4.21 -27.10
C ALA A 104 17.67 4.39 -27.25
N GLU A 105 18.12 5.64 -27.42
CA GLU A 105 19.53 6.07 -27.46
C GLU A 105 20.32 5.70 -26.19
N GLU A 106 19.77 5.90 -24.97
CA GLU A 106 20.49 5.54 -23.74
C GLU A 106 20.63 4.03 -23.57
N ARG A 107 19.64 3.26 -24.05
CA ARG A 107 19.70 1.79 -24.05
C ARG A 107 20.69 1.25 -25.07
N LEU A 108 20.78 1.86 -26.25
CA LEU A 108 21.80 1.55 -27.25
C LEU A 108 23.20 1.91 -26.74
N ALA A 109 23.36 3.07 -26.10
CA ALA A 109 24.62 3.49 -25.49
C ALA A 109 25.09 2.53 -24.38
N GLN A 110 24.18 2.02 -23.55
CA GLN A 110 24.52 1.05 -22.51
C GLN A 110 24.86 -0.35 -23.07
N ARG A 111 24.19 -0.78 -24.15
CA ARG A 111 24.53 -2.06 -24.80
C ARG A 111 25.84 -2.03 -25.57
N MET A 112 26.19 -0.90 -26.20
CA MET A 112 27.52 -0.73 -26.82
C MET A 112 28.63 -0.72 -25.76
N LYS A 113 28.37 -0.15 -24.58
CA LYS A 113 29.33 -0.10 -23.47
C LYS A 113 29.52 -1.44 -22.73
N SER A 114 28.62 -2.41 -22.90
CA SER A 114 28.73 -3.75 -22.30
C SER A 114 29.18 -4.83 -23.28
N GLY A 115 29.45 -4.46 -24.54
CA GLY A 115 29.88 -5.37 -25.60
C GLY A 115 31.36 -5.23 -25.99
N GLU A 116 32.13 -4.41 -25.24
CA GLU A 116 33.56 -4.19 -25.39
C GLU A 116 34.31 -4.70 -24.15
#